data_AF-A0AA36DBA2-F1
#
_entry.id   AF-A0AA36DBA2-F1
#
_cell.length_a   1.000
_cell.length_b   1.000
_cell.length_c   1.000
_cell.angle_alpha   90.00
_cell.angle_beta   90.00
_cell.angle_gamma   90.00
#
_symmetry.space_group_name_H-M   'P 1'
#
loop_
_entity.id
_entity.type
_entity.pdbx_description
1 polymer ?
#
loop_
_entity_poly.entity_id
_entity_poly.type
_entity_poly.pdbx_seq_one_letter_code
_entity_poly.pdbx_strand_id
1 'polypeptide(L)'
;MESEGPMTAWPMKCYYYRKTNSLPKFRVGGTVSIYRSQLCLRPKFFKPFFVDLVSIGYIESQENLLDLRGCQFRLMISLGEFCEEVRDWLRVIVLRARVPHTLLGRPLDWQVEEPRQMDMSAVSPLSCFKLWTKNRAQKPAIEY
;
A
#
# COMPACT_ATOMS: atom_id res chain seq x y z
N MET A 1 7.32 -20.52 -24.40
CA MET A 1 6.63 -19.26 -24.04
C MET A 1 5.34 -19.65 -23.34
N GLU A 2 5.42 -19.98 -22.05
CA GLU A 2 4.23 -20.33 -21.27
C GLU A 2 3.60 -19.05 -20.75
N SER A 3 2.40 -18.75 -21.24
CA SER A 3 1.54 -17.73 -20.66
C SER A 3 0.97 -18.29 -19.35
N GLU A 4 1.77 -18.25 -18.28
CA GLU A 4 1.27 -18.54 -16.94
C GLU A 4 0.24 -17.45 -16.57
N GLY A 5 -1.03 -17.83 -16.68
CA GLY A 5 -2.15 -17.01 -16.23
C GLY A 5 -2.07 -16.75 -14.71
N PRO A 6 -2.86 -15.79 -14.20
CA PRO A 6 -2.96 -15.57 -12.76
C PRO A 6 -3.34 -16.87 -12.06
N MET A 7 -2.63 -17.22 -10.98
CA MET A 7 -2.77 -18.49 -10.25
C MET A 7 -4.19 -18.71 -9.71
N THR A 8 -4.91 -17.61 -9.43
CA THR A 8 -6.35 -17.60 -9.12
C THR A 8 -6.88 -16.16 -9.31
N ALA A 9 -8.14 -16.00 -9.69
CA ALA A 9 -8.78 -14.70 -9.82
C ALA A 9 -10.16 -14.68 -9.16
N TRP A 10 -10.38 -13.71 -8.28
CA TRP A 10 -11.63 -13.57 -7.53
C TRP A 10 -12.34 -12.26 -7.88
N PRO A 11 -13.68 -12.26 -8.05
CA PRO A 11 -14.43 -11.03 -8.21
C PRO A 11 -14.32 -10.18 -6.94
N MET A 12 -14.18 -8.87 -7.09
CA MET A 12 -13.98 -7.98 -5.94
C MET A 12 -14.63 -6.61 -6.07
N LYS A 13 -14.90 -6.00 -4.91
CA LYS A 13 -15.07 -4.54 -4.76
C LYS A 13 -13.95 -4.03 -3.85
N CYS A 14 -13.14 -3.10 -4.35
CA CYS A 14 -11.97 -2.58 -3.63
C CYS A 14 -12.11 -1.08 -3.36
N TYR A 15 -11.68 -0.68 -2.17
CA TYR A 15 -11.52 0.71 -1.76
C TYR A 15 -10.06 0.96 -1.41
N TYR A 16 -9.43 1.93 -2.08
CA TYR A 16 -8.05 2.31 -1.82
C TYR A 16 -7.99 3.59 -0.99
N TYR A 17 -7.20 3.55 0.07
CA TYR A 17 -6.90 4.69 0.94
C TYR A 17 -5.40 4.94 0.95
N ARG A 18 -5.00 6.20 0.92
CA ARG A 18 -3.65 6.60 1.34
C ARG A 18 -3.71 6.85 2.84
N LYS A 19 -2.73 6.37 3.63
CA LYS A 19 -2.79 6.48 5.12
C LYS A 19 -3.03 7.90 5.64
N THR A 20 -2.59 8.93 4.91
CA THR A 20 -2.78 10.33 5.27
C THR A 20 -4.23 10.82 5.15
N ASN A 21 -5.11 10.05 4.52
CA ASN A 21 -6.45 10.48 4.15
C ASN A 21 -7.51 9.59 4.80
N SER A 22 -8.54 10.21 5.37
CA SER A 22 -9.73 9.52 5.92
C SER A 22 -10.70 9.03 4.83
N LEU A 23 -10.63 9.61 3.63
CA LEU A 23 -11.50 9.26 2.50
C LEU A 23 -10.78 8.35 1.48
N PRO A 24 -11.50 7.43 0.84
CA PRO A 24 -10.93 6.58 -0.20
C PRO A 24 -10.55 7.44 -1.40
N LYS A 25 -9.35 7.22 -1.96
CA LYS A 25 -8.97 7.86 -3.23
C LYS A 25 -9.78 7.32 -4.39
N PHE A 26 -10.10 6.03 -4.37
CA PHE A 26 -10.93 5.41 -5.39
C PHE A 26 -11.66 4.18 -4.86
N ARG A 27 -12.81 3.92 -5.47
CA ARG A 27 -13.61 2.70 -5.31
C ARG A 27 -13.72 2.05 -6.68
N VAL A 28 -13.34 0.78 -6.79
CA VAL A 28 -13.46 0.06 -8.05
C VAL A 28 -13.90 -1.38 -7.87
N GLY A 29 -14.78 -1.84 -8.76
CA GLY A 29 -15.11 -3.25 -8.92
C GLY A 29 -14.26 -3.90 -10.01
N GLY A 30 -13.92 -5.17 -9.83
CA GLY A 30 -13.06 -5.87 -10.77
C GLY A 30 -12.73 -7.27 -10.32
N THR A 31 -11.52 -7.72 -10.65
CA THR A 31 -10.97 -8.98 -10.17
C THR A 31 -9.68 -8.72 -9.40
N VAL A 32 -9.46 -9.47 -8.33
CA VAL A 32 -8.16 -9.55 -7.66
C VAL A 32 -7.52 -10.87 -8.04
N SER A 33 -6.23 -10.83 -8.31
CA SER A 33 -5.45 -12.02 -8.60
C SER A 33 -4.05 -11.85 -8.03
N ILE A 34 -3.36 -12.97 -7.82
CA ILE A 34 -1.94 -12.95 -7.48
C ILE A 34 -1.16 -13.27 -8.75
N TYR A 35 -0.21 -12.39 -9.08
CA TYR A 35 0.69 -12.58 -10.22
C TYR A 35 2.12 -12.43 -9.72
N ARG A 36 2.88 -13.53 -9.77
CA ARG A 36 4.25 -13.61 -9.22
C ARG A 36 4.27 -13.18 -7.74
N SER A 37 4.99 -12.11 -7.40
CA SER A 37 5.10 -11.56 -6.04
C SER A 37 4.26 -10.30 -5.84
N GLN A 38 3.21 -10.12 -6.66
CA GLN A 38 2.35 -8.95 -6.65
C GLN A 38 0.87 -9.33 -6.53
N LEU A 39 0.15 -8.56 -5.72
CA LEU A 39 -1.30 -8.52 -5.73
C LEU A 39 -1.74 -7.63 -6.90
N CYS A 40 -2.42 -8.22 -7.88
CA CYS A 40 -2.93 -7.53 -9.06
C CYS A 40 -4.43 -7.27 -8.90
N LEU A 41 -4.79 -6.00 -8.78
CA LEU A 41 -6.15 -5.50 -8.81
C LEU A 41 -6.47 -5.10 -10.26
N ARG A 42 -7.33 -5.86 -10.94
CA ARG A 42 -7.79 -5.58 -12.30
C ARG A 42 -9.20 -4.97 -12.29
N PRO A 43 -9.30 -3.64 -12.26
CA PRO A 43 -10.57 -2.96 -12.41
C PRO A 43 -11.17 -3.14 -13.82
N LYS A 44 -12.50 -3.11 -13.95
CA LYS A 44 -13.17 -3.31 -15.25
C LYS A 44 -12.86 -2.20 -16.28
N PHE A 45 -12.62 -0.97 -15.83
CA PHE A 45 -12.55 0.23 -16.68
C PHE A 45 -11.25 1.01 -16.57
N PHE A 46 -10.27 0.54 -15.79
CA PHE A 46 -9.01 1.24 -15.55
C PHE A 46 -7.82 0.33 -15.79
N LYS A 47 -6.62 0.92 -15.84
CA LYS A 47 -5.37 0.16 -15.87
C LYS A 47 -5.26 -0.70 -14.60
N PRO A 48 -4.70 -1.93 -14.70
CA PRO A 48 -4.39 -2.75 -13.54
C PRO A 48 -3.52 -2.02 -12.54
N PHE A 49 -3.81 -2.24 -11.26
CA PHE A 49 -3.06 -1.71 -10.15
C PHE A 49 -2.34 -2.86 -9.44
N PHE A 50 -1.06 -2.67 -9.15
CA PHE A 50 -0.20 -3.71 -8.58
C PHE A 50 0.29 -3.26 -7.21
N VAL A 51 0.27 -4.18 -6.26
CA VAL A 51 0.85 -4.01 -4.93
C VAL A 51 1.85 -5.13 -4.70
N ASP A 52 3.09 -4.77 -4.41
CA ASP A 52 4.10 -5.75 -4.05
C ASP A 52 3.73 -6.44 -2.73
N LEU A 53 3.72 -7.77 -2.71
CA LEU A 53 3.31 -8.54 -1.54
C LEU A 53 4.18 -8.22 -0.31
N VAL A 54 5.47 -7.95 -0.54
CA VAL A 54 6.41 -7.56 0.53
C VAL A 54 6.00 -6.27 1.26
N SER A 55 5.31 -5.37 0.56
CA SER A 55 4.86 -4.07 1.09
C SER A 55 3.62 -4.18 1.99
N ILE A 56 2.93 -5.33 2.02
CA ILE A 56 1.71 -5.56 2.81
C ILE A 56 2.06 -5.95 4.25
N GLY A 57 2.02 -4.99 5.18
CA GLY A 57 2.36 -5.18 6.60
C GLY A 57 1.31 -5.88 7.45
N TYR A 58 0.02 -5.73 7.11
CA TYR A 58 -1.09 -6.23 7.90
C TYR A 58 -2.19 -6.79 7.00
N ILE A 59 -2.77 -7.92 7.39
CA ILE A 59 -3.77 -8.69 6.64
C ILE A 59 -4.79 -9.22 7.66
N GLU A 60 -6.02 -8.74 7.59
CA GLU A 60 -7.13 -9.21 8.42
C GLU A 60 -8.42 -9.28 7.62
N SER A 61 -9.35 -10.14 8.03
CA SER A 61 -10.70 -10.18 7.49
C SER A 61 -11.73 -9.87 8.58
N GLN A 62 -12.78 -9.14 8.21
CA GLN A 62 -13.94 -8.88 9.05
C GLN A 62 -15.17 -8.79 8.14
N GLU A 63 -16.24 -9.55 8.46
CA GLU A 63 -17.54 -9.44 7.79
C GLU A 63 -17.48 -9.44 6.24
N ASN A 64 -16.75 -10.38 5.64
CA ASN A 64 -16.55 -10.50 4.18
C ASN A 64 -15.79 -9.31 3.54
N LEU A 65 -14.98 -8.63 4.35
CA LEU A 65 -14.07 -7.60 3.92
C LEU A 65 -12.65 -7.94 4.37
N LEU A 66 -11.72 -7.93 3.42
CA LEU A 66 -10.30 -8.09 3.64
C LEU A 66 -9.64 -6.71 3.77
N ASP A 67 -9.03 -6.43 4.92
CA ASP A 67 -8.26 -5.21 5.20
C ASP A 67 -6.76 -5.51 5.05
N LEU A 68 -6.17 -4.97 3.97
CA LEU A 68 -4.74 -5.06 3.69
C LEU A 68 -4.11 -3.70 3.93
N ARG A 69 -3.09 -3.63 4.79
CA ARG A 69 -2.39 -2.37 5.07
C ARG A 69 -0.90 -2.51 4.78
N GLY A 70 -0.38 -1.58 4.01
CA GLY A 70 1.06 -1.35 3.89
C GLY A 70 1.48 -0.08 4.61
N CYS A 71 2.71 0.36 4.38
CA CYS A 71 3.19 1.62 4.97
C CYS A 71 2.44 2.84 4.45
N GLN A 72 2.20 2.89 3.14
CA GLN A 72 1.63 4.07 2.46
C GLN A 72 0.19 3.89 1.98
N PHE A 73 -0.36 2.68 2.10
CA PHE A 73 -1.68 2.34 1.58
C PHE A 73 -2.49 1.51 2.56
N ARG A 74 -3.81 1.55 2.36
CA ARG A 74 -4.77 0.60 2.91
C ARG A 74 -5.74 0.22 1.79
N LEU A 75 -5.94 -1.06 1.60
CA LEU A 75 -6.89 -1.65 0.66
C LEU A 75 -7.96 -2.37 1.47
N MET A 76 -9.22 -2.03 1.21
CA MET A 76 -10.37 -2.76 1.72
C MET A 76 -11.02 -3.50 0.55
N ILE A 77 -10.94 -4.82 0.54
CA ILE A 77 -11.37 -5.66 -0.56
C ILE A 77 -12.52 -6.55 -0.09
N SER A 78 -13.70 -6.40 -0.67
CA SER A 78 -14.81 -7.32 -0.45
C SER A 78 -14.75 -8.45 -1.46
N LEU A 79 -14.64 -9.68 -0.96
CA LEU A 79 -14.53 -10.93 -1.75
C LEU A 79 -15.70 -11.90 -1.49
N GLY A 80 -16.69 -11.49 -0.69
CA GLY A 80 -17.79 -12.38 -0.29
C GLY A 80 -17.28 -13.53 0.57
N GLU A 81 -17.73 -14.75 0.25
CA GLU A 81 -17.42 -15.98 1.00
C GLU A 81 -15.93 -16.37 0.98
N PHE A 82 -15.15 -15.87 0.01
CA PHE A 82 -13.73 -16.20 -0.15
C PHE A 82 -12.80 -15.37 0.75
N CYS A 83 -13.32 -14.47 1.57
CA CYS A 83 -12.49 -13.54 2.35
C CYS A 83 -11.53 -14.23 3.33
N GLU A 84 -12.01 -15.22 4.08
CA GLU A 84 -11.20 -15.96 5.05
C GLU A 84 -10.11 -16.79 4.36
N GLU A 85 -10.48 -17.52 3.29
CA GLU A 85 -9.55 -18.32 2.51
C GLU A 85 -8.45 -17.46 1.89
N VAL A 86 -8.83 -16.35 1.22
CA VAL A 86 -7.88 -15.45 0.59
C VAL A 86 -6.99 -14.76 1.62
N ARG A 87 -7.50 -14.44 2.82
CA ARG A 87 -6.69 -13.91 3.92
C ARG A 87 -5.55 -14.88 4.27
N ASP A 88 -5.88 -16.14 4.52
CA ASP A 88 -4.92 -17.13 4.98
C ASP A 88 -3.89 -17.46 3.90
N TRP A 89 -4.34 -17.58 2.64
CA TRP A 89 -3.45 -17.68 1.49
C TRP A 89 -2.49 -16.50 1.38
N LEU A 90 -3.01 -15.26 1.46
CA LEU A 90 -2.16 -14.06 1.36
C LEU A 90 -1.16 -13.98 2.51
N ARG A 91 -1.54 -14.34 3.74
CA ARG A 91 -0.62 -14.40 4.88
C ARG A 91 0.57 -15.32 4.57
N VAL A 92 0.31 -16.53 4.07
CA VAL A 92 1.36 -17.49 3.70
C VAL A 92 2.24 -16.96 2.57
N ILE A 93 1.65 -16.43 1.50
CA ILE A 93 2.42 -15.96 0.33
C ILE A 93 3.25 -14.72 0.68
N VAL A 94 2.71 -13.77 1.45
CA VAL A 94 3.46 -12.58 1.89
C VAL A 94 4.64 -12.97 2.78
N LEU A 95 4.46 -13.92 3.71
CA LEU A 95 5.57 -14.45 4.51
C LEU A 95 6.63 -15.09 3.62
N ARG A 96 6.23 -15.93 2.65
CA ARG A 96 7.17 -16.54 1.68
C ARG A 96 7.91 -15.52 0.84
N ALA A 97 7.26 -14.44 0.42
CA ALA A 97 7.89 -13.37 -0.36
C ALA A 97 8.91 -12.56 0.46
N ARG A 98 8.71 -12.46 1.78
CA ARG A 98 9.58 -11.69 2.68
C ARG A 98 10.86 -12.39 3.08
N VAL A 99 10.82 -13.71 3.30
CA VAL A 99 12.01 -14.46 3.75
C VAL A 99 13.23 -14.24 2.82
N PRO A 100 13.10 -14.35 1.48
CA PRO A 100 14.20 -14.03 0.58
C PRO A 100 14.60 -12.55 0.63
N HIS A 101 13.65 -11.62 0.77
CA HIS A 101 13.95 -10.19 0.89
C HIS A 101 14.84 -9.89 2.10
N THR A 102 14.53 -10.50 3.24
CA THR A 102 15.34 -10.39 4.46
C THR A 102 16.72 -11.02 4.28
N LEU A 103 16.80 -12.21 3.69
CA LEU A 103 18.08 -12.90 3.43
C LEU A 103 18.99 -12.12 2.46
N LEU A 104 18.40 -11.45 1.48
CA LEU A 104 19.12 -10.63 0.51
C LEU A 104 19.43 -9.20 1.01
N GLY A 105 19.12 -8.89 2.28
CA GLY A 105 19.37 -7.58 2.87
C GLY A 105 18.62 -6.43 2.19
N ARG A 106 17.52 -6.72 1.47
CA ARG A 106 16.73 -5.70 0.79
C ARG A 106 15.88 -4.95 1.83
N PRO A 107 15.76 -3.62 1.73
CA PRO A 107 14.94 -2.86 2.64
C PRO A 107 13.50 -3.37 2.55
N LEU A 108 12.87 -3.52 3.71
CA LEU A 108 11.47 -3.83 3.79
C LEU A 108 10.71 -2.50 3.96
N ASP A 109 9.74 -2.22 3.10
CA ASP A 109 8.98 -0.95 3.09
C ASP A 109 8.27 -0.61 4.41
N TRP A 110 8.18 -1.57 5.34
CA TRP A 110 7.58 -1.39 6.66
C TRP A 110 8.57 -0.99 7.76
N GLN A 111 9.87 -0.90 7.43
CA GLN A 111 10.82 -0.19 8.29
C GLN A 111 10.46 1.29 8.26
N VAL A 112 9.88 1.76 9.36
CA VAL A 112 9.75 3.18 9.65
C VAL A 112 11.16 3.73 9.67
N GLU A 113 11.48 4.68 8.78
CA GLU A 113 12.72 5.46 8.93
C GLU A 113 12.73 5.94 10.39
N GLU A 114 13.78 5.59 11.14
CA GLU A 114 13.93 6.09 12.50
C GLU A 114 13.63 7.59 12.48
N PRO A 115 12.78 8.10 13.40
CA PRO A 115 12.44 9.50 13.40
C PRO A 115 13.77 10.25 13.40
N ARG A 116 14.08 10.96 12.29
CA ARG A 116 15.26 11.82 12.21
C ARG A 116 15.26 12.59 13.50
N GLN A 117 16.30 12.42 14.33
CA GLN A 117 16.43 13.18 15.56
C GLN A 117 16.21 14.63 15.18
N MET A 118 15.05 15.17 15.55
CA MET A 118 14.78 16.58 15.37
C MET A 118 15.79 17.25 16.27
N ASP A 119 16.78 17.89 15.66
CA ASP A 119 17.76 18.69 16.36
C ASP A 119 16.97 19.78 17.10
N MET A 120 16.71 19.56 18.40
CA MET A 120 15.88 20.43 19.22
C MET A 120 16.48 21.83 19.32
N SER A 121 17.76 21.99 18.96
CA SER A 121 18.43 23.29 18.82
C SER A 121 17.80 24.19 17.75
N ALA A 122 17.09 23.63 16.76
CA ALA A 122 16.36 24.38 15.74
C ALA A 122 14.96 24.83 16.20
N VAL A 123 14.42 24.21 17.26
CA VAL A 123 13.08 24.50 17.81
C VAL A 123 13.19 25.53 18.93
N SER A 124 13.84 26.65 18.64
CA SER A 124 13.68 27.86 19.44
C SER A 124 12.27 28.42 19.20
N PRO A 125 11.54 28.90 20.22
CA PRO A 125 10.26 29.59 20.06
C PRO A 125 10.34 30.77 19.07
N LEU A 126 11.53 31.32 18.86
CA LEU A 126 11.81 32.43 17.96
C LEU A 126 12.10 31.99 16.50
N SER A 127 12.34 30.70 16.25
CA SER A 127 12.59 30.14 14.91
C SER A 127 11.30 29.78 14.15
N CYS A 128 10.18 29.63 14.85
CA CYS A 128 8.88 29.27 14.26
C CYS A 128 8.38 30.29 13.21
N PHE A 129 8.76 31.56 13.31
CA PHE A 129 8.40 32.58 12.32
C PHE A 129 9.20 32.48 11.00
N LYS A 130 10.42 31.93 11.02
CA LYS A 130 11.26 31.80 9.80
C LYS A 130 10.90 30.58 8.95
N LEU A 131 10.35 29.53 9.55
CA LEU A 131 9.88 28.34 8.82
C LEU A 131 8.57 28.61 8.07
N TRP A 132 7.72 29.48 8.60
CA TRP A 132 6.43 29.81 7.96
C TRP A 132 6.60 30.66 6.69
N THR A 133 7.60 31.53 6.62
CA THR A 133 7.85 32.39 5.46
C THR A 133 8.52 31.65 4.29
N LYS A 134 9.36 30.64 4.55
CA LYS A 134 10.03 29.87 3.49
C LYS A 134 9.09 28.96 2.70
N ASN A 135 8.07 28.39 3.34
CA ASN A 135 7.13 27.48 2.67
C ASN A 135 6.08 28.18 1.79
N ARG A 136 6.00 29.51 1.78
CA ARG A 136 5.18 30.27 0.81
C ARG A 136 5.92 30.60 -0.48
N ALA A 137 7.25 30.53 -0.50
CA ALA A 137 8.06 30.93 -1.65
C ALA A 137 8.23 29.84 -2.72
N GLN A 138 7.82 28.60 -2.45
CA GLN A 138 7.84 27.51 -3.43
C GLN A 138 6.44 27.28 -4.02
N LYS A 139 5.95 28.24 -4.83
CA LYS A 139 5.07 27.88 -5.95
C LYS A 139 6.00 27.43 -7.09
N PRO A 140 5.85 26.22 -7.66
CA PRO A 140 6.55 25.92 -8.90
C PRO A 140 6.04 26.86 -10.00
N ALA A 141 6.98 27.53 -10.66
CA ALA A 141 6.70 28.24 -11.90
C ALA A 141 6.19 27.21 -12.92
N ILE A 142 4.98 27.45 -13.44
CA ILE A 142 4.47 26.75 -14.60
C ILE A 142 5.13 27.45 -15.79
N GLU A 143 6.11 26.78 -16.42
CA GLU A 143 6.59 27.18 -17.75
C GLU A 143 5.63 26.61 -18.79
N TYR A 144 5.22 27.48 -19.73
CA TYR A 144 4.27 27.22 -20.82
C TYR A 144 4.86 26.35 -21.92
#